data_AF-A0A8C0LGL6-F1
#
_entry.id   AF-A0A8C0LGL6-F1
#
_cell.length_a   1.000
_cell.length_b   1.000
_cell.length_c   1.000
_cell.angle_alpha   90.00
_cell.angle_beta   90.00
_cell.angle_gamma   90.00
#
_symmetry.space_group_name_H-M   'P 1'
#
loop_
_entity.id
_entity.type
_entity.pdbx_description
1 polymer ?
#
loop_
_entity_poly.entity_id
_entity_poly.type
_entity_poly.pdbx_seq_one_letter_code
_entity_poly.pdbx_strand_id
1 'polypeptide(L)'
;MSRPALSWGPQDAQQERDVRQLVRHVAGLQDEADPNFQLALHFAWSNFRFHRFLDVNSHKVEKTIEGIYEKFIIHSDLSKAASWKRLTEEFLNASLLSIKEIKTDAHYSILSLLLCLSDSPSNSNYVETPRDKEVEKKDDFDWGKYLMEGEEIDLGPNVDTPNWSEESEDEDDQQPLSREDSGIQVAGEGIG
;
A
#
# COMPACT_ATOMS: atom_id res chain seq x y z
N MET A 1 20.73 44.57 -22.70
CA MET A 1 19.45 43.90 -22.39
C MET A 1 19.75 42.76 -21.43
N SER A 2 19.60 43.01 -20.13
CA SER A 2 19.90 42.02 -19.09
C SER A 2 18.76 41.00 -19.06
N ARG A 3 19.08 39.72 -19.28
CA ARG A 3 18.13 38.62 -19.04
C ARG A 3 17.68 38.70 -17.58
N PRO A 4 16.38 38.60 -17.27
CA PRO A 4 15.96 38.49 -15.89
C PRO A 4 16.59 37.23 -15.32
N ALA A 5 17.37 37.38 -14.25
CA ALA A 5 17.79 36.25 -13.45
C ALA A 5 16.52 35.61 -12.91
N LEU A 6 16.17 34.44 -13.44
CA LEU A 6 15.17 33.57 -12.82
C LEU A 6 15.63 33.40 -11.38
N SER A 7 14.87 33.89 -10.41
CA SER A 7 15.14 33.63 -9.01
C SER A 7 14.71 32.19 -8.75
N TRP A 8 15.67 31.28 -8.69
CA TRP A 8 15.43 29.88 -8.34
C TRP A 8 15.04 29.84 -6.86
N GLY A 9 13.87 29.28 -6.55
CA GLY A 9 13.48 29.05 -5.16
C GLY A 9 14.39 28.00 -4.50
N PRO A 10 14.38 27.87 -3.15
CA PRO A 10 15.11 26.83 -2.45
C PRO A 10 14.78 25.41 -2.95
N GLN A 11 13.53 25.19 -3.38
CA GLN A 11 13.06 23.91 -3.95
C GLN A 11 13.67 23.63 -5.32
N ASP A 12 13.79 24.65 -6.18
CA ASP A 12 14.39 24.51 -7.50
C ASP A 12 15.88 24.15 -7.40
N ALA A 13 16.58 24.71 -6.40
CA ALA A 13 17.98 24.39 -6.12
C ALA A 13 18.16 22.93 -5.64
N GLN A 14 17.21 22.41 -4.85
CA GLN A 14 17.25 21.01 -4.42
C GLN A 14 16.96 20.06 -5.58
N GLN A 15 15.92 20.34 -6.37
CA GLN A 15 15.59 19.54 -7.57
C GLN A 15 16.77 19.50 -8.55
N GLU A 16 17.46 20.61 -8.74
CA GLU A 16 18.64 20.66 -9.61
C GLU A 16 19.81 19.83 -9.10
N ARG A 17 19.98 19.73 -7.79
CA ARG A 17 20.97 18.80 -7.19
C ARG A 17 20.57 17.35 -7.39
N ASP A 18 19.29 17.04 -7.20
CA ASP A 18 18.77 15.67 -7.31
C ASP A 18 18.87 15.15 -8.76
N VAL A 19 18.57 16.00 -9.76
CA VAL A 19 18.72 15.64 -11.18
C VAL A 19 20.18 15.39 -11.54
N ARG A 20 21.12 16.21 -11.03
CA ARG A 20 22.56 15.95 -11.22
C ARG A 20 22.97 14.61 -10.60
N GLN A 21 22.49 14.31 -9.40
CA GLN A 21 22.75 13.01 -8.77
C GLN A 21 22.15 11.85 -9.58
N LEU A 22 20.94 12.01 -10.11
CA LEU A 22 20.33 11.01 -10.98
C LEU A 22 21.20 10.71 -12.20
N VAL A 23 21.72 11.75 -12.89
CA VAL A 23 22.61 11.58 -14.04
C VAL A 23 23.89 10.84 -13.64
N ARG A 24 24.51 11.18 -12.50
CA ARG A 24 25.71 10.49 -12.01
C ARG A 24 25.48 9.00 -11.82
N HIS A 25 24.39 8.64 -11.15
CA HIS A 25 24.12 7.25 -10.77
C HIS A 25 23.62 6.40 -11.94
N VAL A 26 22.76 6.97 -12.79
CA VAL A 26 22.12 6.22 -13.89
C VAL A 26 23.00 6.15 -15.13
N ALA A 27 23.70 7.25 -15.48
CA ALA A 27 24.57 7.29 -16.66
C ALA A 27 26.03 6.95 -16.35
N GLY A 28 26.43 6.88 -15.07
CA GLY A 28 27.80 6.59 -14.65
C GLY A 28 28.80 7.74 -14.88
N LEU A 29 28.30 8.95 -15.17
CA LEU A 29 29.12 10.13 -15.46
C LEU A 29 29.37 10.93 -14.19
N GLN A 30 30.60 10.89 -13.65
CA GLN A 30 30.93 11.54 -12.37
C GLN A 30 31.45 12.97 -12.53
N ASP A 31 32.18 13.23 -13.61
CA ASP A 31 32.79 14.54 -13.87
C ASP A 31 31.78 15.49 -14.50
N GLU A 32 31.44 16.58 -13.80
CA GLU A 32 30.52 17.60 -14.33
C GLU A 32 31.17 18.44 -15.45
N ALA A 33 32.49 18.46 -15.55
CA ALA A 33 33.20 19.16 -16.63
C ALA A 33 33.17 18.38 -17.95
N ASP A 34 32.80 17.10 -17.92
CA ASP A 34 32.64 16.29 -19.13
C ASP A 34 31.48 16.83 -19.99
N PRO A 35 31.71 17.14 -21.28
CA PRO A 35 30.65 17.50 -22.21
C PRO A 35 29.48 16.51 -22.22
N ASN A 36 29.74 15.21 -22.02
CA ASN A 36 28.70 14.18 -21.97
C ASN A 36 27.79 14.34 -20.74
N PHE A 37 28.34 14.76 -19.59
CA PHE A 37 27.54 15.02 -18.40
C PHE A 37 26.57 16.17 -18.66
N GLN A 38 27.06 17.26 -19.26
CA GLN A 38 26.23 18.42 -19.60
C GLN A 38 25.16 18.06 -20.63
N LEU A 39 25.48 17.21 -21.61
CA LEU A 39 24.51 16.74 -22.60
C LEU A 39 23.40 15.89 -21.96
N ALA A 40 23.76 14.94 -21.08
CA ALA A 40 22.81 14.11 -20.36
C ALA A 40 21.91 14.93 -19.43
N LEU A 41 22.50 15.90 -18.71
CA LEU A 41 21.76 16.83 -17.85
C LEU A 41 20.78 17.69 -18.66
N HIS A 42 21.22 18.23 -19.80
CA HIS A 42 20.36 19.01 -20.69
C HIS A 42 19.21 18.16 -21.27
N PHE A 43 19.51 16.92 -21.65
CA PHE A 43 18.51 15.96 -22.11
C PHE A 43 17.46 15.67 -21.03
N ALA A 44 17.88 15.38 -19.79
CA ALA A 44 16.96 15.12 -18.69
C ALA A 44 16.02 16.30 -18.43
N TRP A 45 16.56 17.52 -18.31
CA TRP A 45 15.75 18.73 -18.12
C TRP A 45 14.81 19.02 -19.27
N SER A 46 15.26 18.78 -20.50
CA SER A 46 14.40 18.92 -21.68
C SER A 46 13.24 17.94 -21.64
N ASN A 47 13.48 16.69 -21.26
CA ASN A 47 12.40 15.70 -21.10
C ASN A 47 11.42 16.09 -20.00
N PHE A 48 11.91 16.53 -18.83
CA PHE A 48 11.02 16.95 -17.73
C PHE A 48 10.15 18.15 -18.09
N ARG A 49 10.64 19.10 -18.90
CA ARG A 49 9.87 20.30 -19.28
C ARG A 49 8.88 20.06 -20.41
N PHE A 50 9.18 19.12 -21.30
CA PHE A 50 8.43 18.93 -22.55
C PHE A 50 7.78 17.54 -22.65
N HIS A 51 7.60 16.82 -21.54
CA HIS A 51 6.84 15.57 -21.55
C HIS A 51 5.38 15.82 -21.93
N ARG A 52 4.77 14.84 -22.59
CA ARG A 52 3.37 14.90 -23.04
C ARG A 52 2.48 13.82 -22.42
N PHE A 53 3.00 13.16 -21.38
CA PHE A 53 2.25 12.18 -20.63
C PHE A 53 1.15 12.85 -19.82
N LEU A 54 0.01 12.18 -19.70
CA LEU A 54 -1.04 12.55 -18.77
C LEU A 54 -0.55 12.32 -17.33
N ASP A 55 -1.18 13.01 -16.38
CA ASP A 55 -0.95 12.76 -14.96
C ASP A 55 -1.27 11.31 -14.57
N VAL A 56 -0.68 10.87 -13.47
CA VAL A 56 -0.80 9.48 -13.00
C VAL A 56 -2.27 9.13 -12.73
N ASN A 57 -2.70 7.98 -13.24
CA ASN A 57 -4.04 7.47 -13.00
C ASN A 57 -4.00 6.42 -11.88
N SER A 58 -4.48 6.80 -10.69
CA SER A 58 -4.52 5.94 -9.50
C SER A 58 -5.19 4.59 -9.76
N HIS A 59 -6.38 4.59 -10.38
CA HIS A 59 -7.11 3.35 -10.71
C HIS A 59 -6.33 2.42 -11.64
N LYS A 60 -5.59 2.97 -12.62
CA LYS A 60 -4.75 2.17 -13.52
C LYS A 60 -3.60 1.52 -12.75
N VAL A 61 -2.97 2.27 -11.84
CA VAL A 61 -1.90 1.76 -10.98
C VAL A 61 -2.44 0.66 -10.06
N GLU A 62 -3.57 0.87 -9.40
CA GLU A 62 -4.23 -0.13 -8.53
C GLU A 62 -4.58 -1.40 -9.28
N LYS A 63 -5.17 -1.30 -10.48
CA LYS A 63 -5.44 -2.47 -11.33
C LYS A 63 -4.18 -3.24 -11.71
N THR A 64 -3.07 -2.52 -11.92
CA THR A 64 -1.78 -3.16 -12.25
C THR A 64 -1.21 -3.88 -11.03
N ILE A 65 -1.33 -3.28 -9.84
CA ILE A 65 -0.92 -3.90 -8.56
C ILE A 65 -1.71 -5.17 -8.29
N GLU A 66 -3.03 -5.13 -8.47
CA GLU A 66 -3.91 -6.29 -8.30
C GLU A 66 -3.58 -7.39 -9.32
N GLY A 67 -3.38 -7.04 -10.59
CA GLY A 67 -3.00 -8.03 -11.62
C GLY A 67 -1.65 -8.71 -11.32
N ILE A 68 -0.69 -8.01 -10.70
CA ILE A 68 0.57 -8.61 -10.25
C ILE A 68 0.33 -9.56 -9.06
N TYR A 69 -0.51 -9.16 -8.11
CA TYR A 69 -0.92 -10.01 -6.98
C TYR A 69 -1.57 -11.30 -7.48
N GLU A 70 -2.57 -11.20 -8.35
CA GLU A 70 -3.24 -12.35 -8.97
C GLU A 70 -2.24 -13.27 -9.68
N LYS A 71 -1.28 -12.67 -10.41
CA LYS A 71 -0.22 -13.44 -11.06
C LYS A 71 0.59 -14.25 -10.05
N PHE A 72 0.96 -13.70 -8.90
CA PHE A 72 1.67 -14.47 -7.86
C PHE A 72 0.82 -15.62 -7.32
N ILE A 73 -0.47 -15.40 -7.10
CA ILE A 73 -1.40 -16.45 -6.66
C ILE A 73 -1.48 -17.58 -7.70
N ILE A 74 -1.64 -17.26 -8.99
CA ILE A 74 -1.69 -18.24 -10.08
C ILE A 74 -0.41 -19.09 -10.13
N HIS A 75 0.76 -18.48 -9.87
CA HIS A 75 2.05 -19.18 -9.84
C HIS A 75 2.34 -19.85 -8.50
N SER A 76 1.37 -19.87 -7.57
CA SER A 76 1.49 -20.45 -6.22
C SER A 76 2.61 -19.83 -5.35
N ASP A 77 3.06 -18.61 -5.66
CA ASP A 77 4.02 -17.88 -4.84
C ASP A 77 3.30 -17.07 -3.75
N LEU A 78 2.69 -17.79 -2.80
CA LEU A 78 1.82 -17.20 -1.77
C LEU A 78 2.59 -16.26 -0.83
N SER A 79 3.86 -16.55 -0.57
CA SER A 79 4.72 -15.71 0.28
C SER A 79 4.93 -14.34 -0.34
N LYS A 80 5.28 -14.30 -1.63
CA LYS A 80 5.49 -13.05 -2.36
C LYS A 80 4.17 -12.32 -2.59
N ALA A 81 3.07 -13.03 -2.84
CA ALA A 81 1.74 -12.43 -2.95
C ALA A 81 1.34 -11.70 -1.66
N ALA A 82 1.53 -12.34 -0.51
CA ALA A 82 1.24 -11.75 0.80
C ALA A 82 2.12 -10.52 1.08
N SER A 83 3.44 -10.63 0.87
CA SER A 83 4.36 -9.50 1.02
C SER A 83 4.04 -8.35 0.06
N TRP A 84 3.73 -8.65 -1.21
CA TRP A 84 3.35 -7.64 -2.21
C TRP A 84 2.11 -6.85 -1.78
N LYS A 85 1.04 -7.55 -1.41
CA LYS A 85 -0.19 -6.91 -0.94
C LYS A 85 0.07 -6.05 0.30
N ARG A 86 0.74 -6.61 1.30
CA ARG A 86 1.05 -5.90 2.55
C ARG A 86 1.92 -4.66 2.31
N LEU A 87 3.00 -4.76 1.54
CA LEU A 87 3.92 -3.64 1.29
C LEU A 87 3.28 -2.52 0.48
N THR A 88 2.47 -2.86 -0.52
CA THR A 88 1.76 -1.87 -1.35
C THR A 88 0.68 -1.15 -0.55
N GLU A 89 -0.10 -1.88 0.26
CA GLU A 89 -1.09 -1.29 1.17
C GLU A 89 -0.43 -0.43 2.25
N GLU A 90 0.66 -0.91 2.87
CA GLU A 90 1.42 -0.17 3.88
C GLU A 90 1.99 1.13 3.30
N PHE A 91 2.56 1.07 2.09
CA PHE A 91 3.09 2.24 1.40
C PHE A 91 1.99 3.25 1.07
N LEU A 92 0.85 2.81 0.52
CA LEU A 92 -0.27 3.70 0.17
C LEU A 92 -0.90 4.40 1.39
N ASN A 93 -0.76 3.81 2.58
CA ASN A 93 -1.25 4.37 3.83
C ASN A 93 -0.16 5.08 4.66
N ALA A 94 1.09 5.11 4.19
CA ALA A 94 2.18 5.83 4.84
C ALA A 94 2.09 7.34 4.56
N SER A 95 2.67 8.17 5.43
CA SER A 95 2.76 9.61 5.20
C SER A 95 4.11 9.97 4.57
N LEU A 96 4.12 10.36 3.28
CA LEU A 96 5.38 10.62 2.55
C LEU A 96 6.09 11.94 2.93
N LEU A 97 5.35 13.00 3.27
CA LEU A 97 5.89 14.36 3.34
C LEU A 97 5.39 15.16 4.54
N SER A 98 5.15 14.51 5.69
CA SER A 98 4.57 15.16 6.89
C SER A 98 3.15 15.72 6.70
N ILE A 99 2.47 15.33 5.62
CA ILE A 99 1.04 15.56 5.40
C ILE A 99 0.35 14.25 5.78
N LYS A 100 -0.67 14.32 6.65
CA LYS A 100 -1.46 13.16 7.11
C LYS A 100 -2.34 12.53 6.01
N GLU A 101 -2.11 12.87 4.75
CA GLU A 101 -2.88 12.37 3.62
C GLU A 101 -2.31 11.04 3.15
N ILE A 102 -3.20 10.05 3.09
CA ILE A 102 -2.97 8.73 2.53
C ILE A 102 -3.39 8.71 1.06
N LYS A 103 -2.79 7.82 0.25
CA LYS A 103 -3.13 7.63 -1.17
C LYS A 103 -3.05 8.92 -2.01
N THR A 104 -2.01 9.72 -1.80
CA THR A 104 -1.77 10.95 -2.57
C THR A 104 -1.21 10.64 -3.97
N ASP A 105 -1.29 11.62 -4.88
CA ASP A 105 -0.73 11.51 -6.23
C ASP A 105 0.77 11.17 -6.24
N ALA A 106 1.52 11.60 -5.21
CA ALA A 106 2.92 11.24 -5.06
C ALA A 106 3.12 9.73 -4.86
N HIS A 107 2.25 9.07 -4.08
CA HIS A 107 2.31 7.62 -3.90
C HIS A 107 2.12 6.88 -5.22
N TYR A 108 1.06 7.24 -5.95
CA TYR A 108 0.76 6.61 -7.23
C TYR A 108 1.82 6.93 -8.28
N SER A 109 2.41 8.14 -8.26
CA SER A 109 3.51 8.52 -9.16
C SER A 109 4.75 7.67 -8.92
N ILE A 110 5.14 7.45 -7.65
CA ILE A 110 6.27 6.59 -7.28
C ILE A 110 5.99 5.14 -7.72
N LEU A 111 4.82 4.61 -7.41
CA LEU A 111 4.43 3.26 -7.83
C LEU A 111 4.43 3.11 -9.35
N SER A 112 3.90 4.10 -10.08
CA SER A 112 3.92 4.09 -11.55
C SER A 112 5.34 4.09 -12.10
N LEU A 113 6.25 4.88 -11.53
CA LEU A 113 7.65 4.89 -11.93
C LEU A 113 8.29 3.52 -11.73
N LEU A 114 8.10 2.91 -10.56
CA LEU A 114 8.62 1.57 -10.24
C LEU A 114 8.07 0.51 -11.19
N LEU A 115 6.77 0.58 -11.51
CA LEU A 115 6.13 -0.32 -12.47
C LEU A 115 6.69 -0.16 -13.88
N CYS A 116 6.98 1.07 -14.31
CA CYS A 116 7.60 1.34 -15.62
C CYS A 116 9.05 0.84 -15.69
N LEU A 117 9.77 0.80 -14.57
CA LEU A 117 11.13 0.27 -14.49
C LEU A 117 11.15 -1.26 -14.31
N SER A 118 10.06 -1.86 -13.84
CA SER A 118 9.96 -3.31 -13.69
C SER A 118 9.67 -3.99 -15.03
N ASP A 119 10.70 -4.52 -15.67
CA ASP A 119 10.59 -5.25 -16.94
C ASP A 119 9.67 -6.49 -16.80
N SER A 120 9.74 -7.18 -15.65
CA SER A 120 8.81 -8.25 -15.28
C SER A 120 8.74 -8.39 -13.75
N PRO A 121 7.80 -7.70 -13.07
CA PRO A 121 7.71 -7.71 -11.60
C PRO A 121 7.47 -9.11 -11.01
N SER A 122 6.96 -10.03 -11.83
CA SER A 122 6.63 -11.42 -11.47
C SER A 122 7.81 -12.40 -11.51
N ASN A 123 8.89 -12.07 -12.21
CA ASN A 123 10.05 -12.97 -12.35
C ASN A 123 11.17 -12.65 -11.34
N SER A 124 10.93 -11.71 -10.43
CA SER A 124 11.91 -11.34 -9.41
C SER A 124 11.96 -12.39 -8.29
N ASN A 125 13.18 -12.79 -7.89
CA ASN A 125 13.38 -13.61 -6.69
C ASN A 125 13.51 -12.67 -5.49
N TYR A 126 12.36 -12.26 -4.96
CA TYR A 126 12.28 -11.40 -3.78
C TYR A 126 11.98 -12.25 -2.54
N VAL A 127 12.82 -12.10 -1.52
CA VAL A 127 12.57 -12.56 -0.16
C VAL A 127 12.51 -11.32 0.70
N GLU A 128 11.40 -11.13 1.40
CA GLU A 128 11.25 -9.98 2.27
C GLU A 128 12.26 -10.03 3.41
N THR A 129 13.13 -9.03 3.50
CA THR A 129 13.98 -8.85 4.67
C THR A 129 13.10 -8.51 5.86
N PRO A 130 13.13 -9.28 6.97
CA PRO A 130 12.38 -8.97 8.17
C PRO A 130 12.70 -7.53 8.58
N ARG A 131 11.70 -6.65 8.54
CA ARG A 131 11.86 -5.34 9.17
C ARG A 131 11.84 -5.57 10.68
N ASP A 132 12.80 -4.98 11.39
CA ASP A 132 12.68 -4.85 12.83
C ASP A 132 11.37 -4.09 13.09
N LYS A 133 10.35 -4.81 13.56
CA LYS A 133 9.14 -4.17 14.08
C LYS A 133 9.64 -3.18 15.13
N GLU A 134 9.30 -1.91 14.99
CA GLU A 134 9.46 -0.97 16.09
C GLU A 134 8.83 -1.65 17.30
N VAL A 135 9.68 -2.09 18.24
CA VAL A 135 9.26 -2.87 19.40
C VAL A 135 8.21 -2.02 20.08
N GLU A 136 6.96 -2.45 20.01
CA GLU A 136 5.89 -1.86 20.82
C GLU A 136 6.48 -1.72 22.22
N LYS A 137 6.48 -0.49 22.74
CA LYS A 137 7.05 -0.20 24.06
C LYS A 137 6.55 -1.30 24.99
N LYS A 138 7.49 -2.06 25.58
CA LYS A 138 7.14 -3.09 26.57
C LYS A 138 6.14 -2.46 27.51
N ASP A 139 4.92 -2.97 27.48
CA ASP A 139 3.86 -2.46 28.33
C ASP A 139 4.32 -2.76 29.75
N ASP A 140 4.68 -1.72 30.50
CA ASP A 140 5.15 -1.82 31.89
C ASP A 140 3.95 -2.02 32.84
N PHE A 141 2.81 -2.44 32.28
CA PHE A 141 1.57 -2.66 33.00
C PHE A 141 1.57 -4.05 33.65
N ASP A 142 1.57 -4.05 34.97
CA ASP A 142 1.55 -5.24 35.80
C ASP A 142 0.14 -5.87 35.82
N TRP A 143 -0.08 -6.79 34.88
CA TRP A 143 -1.31 -7.57 34.77
C TRP A 143 -1.62 -8.39 36.02
N GLY A 144 -0.59 -8.91 36.70
CA GLY A 144 -0.77 -9.73 37.90
C GLY A 144 -1.40 -8.90 39.03
N LYS A 145 -0.95 -7.67 39.21
CA LYS A 145 -1.57 -6.73 40.16
C LYS A 145 -2.99 -6.35 39.75
N TYR A 146 -3.24 -6.10 38.47
CA TYR A 146 -4.57 -5.74 37.98
C TYR A 146 -5.59 -6.88 38.14
N LEU A 147 -5.16 -8.13 37.92
CA LEU A 147 -5.98 -9.32 38.09
C LEU A 147 -6.03 -9.82 39.55
N MET A 148 -5.43 -9.07 40.49
CA MET A 148 -5.33 -9.44 41.90
C MET A 148 -4.77 -10.86 42.09
N GLU A 149 -3.81 -11.25 41.25
CA GLU A 149 -3.21 -12.58 41.25
C GLU A 149 -2.40 -12.76 42.54
N GLY A 150 -2.88 -13.63 43.44
CA GLY A 150 -2.25 -13.89 44.74
C GLY A 150 -2.96 -13.24 45.94
N GLU A 151 -4.01 -12.45 45.73
CA GLU A 151 -4.98 -12.18 46.79
C GLU A 151 -5.96 -13.36 46.86
N GLU A 152 -6.05 -14.01 48.03
CA GLU A 152 -7.14 -14.95 48.30
C GLU A 152 -8.43 -14.12 48.30
N ILE A 153 -9.17 -14.19 47.19
CA ILE A 153 -10.53 -13.69 47.14
C ILE A 153 -11.29 -14.54 48.16
N ASP A 154 -11.56 -13.97 49.34
CA ASP A 154 -12.43 -14.56 50.35
C ASP A 154 -13.85 -14.55 49.77
N LEU A 155 -14.12 -15.53 48.92
CA LEU A 155 -15.46 -15.90 48.50
C LEU A 155 -16.14 -16.44 49.75
N GLY A 156 -16.67 -15.53 50.56
CA GLY A 156 -17.42 -15.87 51.76
C GLY A 156 -18.54 -16.87 51.43
N PRO A 157 -19.13 -17.52 52.45
CA PRO A 157 -19.98 -18.71 52.26
C PRO A 157 -21.21 -18.55 51.35
N ASN A 158 -21.52 -17.32 50.92
CA ASN A 158 -22.62 -16.94 50.04
C ASN A 158 -22.15 -16.08 48.85
N VAL A 159 -21.12 -16.50 48.12
CA VAL A 159 -20.99 -16.01 46.74
C VAL A 159 -21.99 -16.82 45.91
N ASP A 160 -23.14 -16.19 45.65
CA ASP A 160 -24.04 -16.64 44.60
C ASP A 160 -23.23 -16.70 43.31
N THR A 161 -22.83 -17.90 42.91
CA THR A 161 -22.42 -18.17 41.53
C THR A 161 -23.49 -17.53 40.65
N PRO A 162 -23.16 -16.55 39.78
CA PRO A 162 -24.12 -16.07 38.82
C PRO A 162 -24.63 -17.29 38.05
N ASN A 163 -25.92 -17.57 38.17
CA ASN A 163 -26.55 -18.60 37.37
C ASN A 163 -26.49 -18.10 35.92
N TRP A 164 -25.47 -18.53 35.20
CA TRP A 164 -25.52 -18.60 33.76
C TRP A 164 -26.47 -19.74 33.41
N SER A 165 -27.76 -19.54 33.71
CA SER A 165 -28.80 -20.36 33.11
C SER A 165 -28.68 -20.14 31.62
N GLU A 166 -28.27 -21.19 30.92
CA GLU A 166 -28.58 -21.38 29.52
C GLU A 166 -30.10 -21.19 29.38
N GLU A 167 -30.51 -19.97 29.05
CA GLU A 167 -31.83 -19.68 28.51
C GLU A 167 -31.88 -20.30 27.11
N SER A 168 -31.95 -21.63 27.05
CA SER A 168 -32.41 -22.35 25.88
C SER A 168 -33.93 -22.39 25.97
N GLU A 169 -34.57 -21.27 25.61
CA GLU A 169 -35.98 -21.30 25.22
C GLU A 169 -36.06 -21.88 23.80
N ASP A 170 -36.36 -23.18 23.75
CA ASP A 170 -36.99 -23.81 22.60
C ASP A 170 -38.36 -23.15 22.39
N GLU A 171 -38.44 -22.15 21.51
CA GLU A 171 -39.69 -21.82 20.81
C GLU A 171 -39.54 -22.18 19.33
N ASP A 172 -40.24 -23.27 19.01
CA ASP A 172 -40.53 -23.83 17.71
C ASP A 172 -41.27 -22.79 16.85
N ASP A 173 -40.52 -21.94 16.15
CA ASP A 173 -41.01 -21.17 15.00
C ASP A 173 -40.15 -21.51 13.77
N GLN A 174 -40.36 -22.71 13.25
CA GLN A 174 -40.06 -23.02 11.85
C GLN A 174 -40.87 -22.06 10.97
N GLN A 175 -40.32 -20.90 10.63
CA GLN A 175 -40.78 -20.19 9.44
C GLN A 175 -40.42 -21.05 8.23
N PRO A 176 -41.40 -21.50 7.43
CA PRO A 176 -41.08 -22.17 6.18
C PRO A 176 -40.33 -21.16 5.31
N LEU A 177 -39.08 -21.48 4.97
CA LEU A 177 -38.33 -20.80 3.93
C LEU A 177 -39.13 -20.94 2.64
N SER A 178 -39.95 -19.93 2.34
CA SER A 178 -40.62 -19.75 1.07
C SER A 178 -39.55 -19.72 -0.02
N ARG A 179 -39.35 -20.88 -0.66
CA ARG A 179 -38.67 -20.97 -1.95
C ARG A 179 -39.55 -20.30 -2.99
N GLU A 180 -39.46 -18.98 -3.07
CA GLU A 180 -39.89 -18.24 -4.24
C GLU A 180 -38.80 -18.35 -5.30
N ASP A 181 -39.00 -19.38 -6.12
CA ASP A 181 -38.48 -19.57 -7.46
C ASP A 181 -38.54 -18.25 -8.25
N SER A 182 -37.46 -17.46 -8.20
CA SER A 182 -37.23 -16.38 -9.16
C SER A 182 -36.88 -17.02 -10.50
N GLY A 183 -37.95 -17.41 -11.21
CA GLY A 183 -37.90 -18.00 -12.52
C GLY A 183 -37.07 -17.15 -13.48
N ILE A 184 -36.02 -17.76 -14.01
CA ILE A 184 -35.34 -17.31 -15.23
C ILE A 184 -36.39 -17.25 -16.34
N GLN A 185 -36.68 -16.04 -16.81
CA GLN A 185 -37.48 -15.81 -18.00
C GLN A 185 -36.60 -16.11 -19.21
N VAL A 186 -36.82 -17.26 -19.83
CA VAL A 186 -36.28 -17.57 -21.16
C VAL A 186 -37.04 -16.69 -22.16
N ALA A 187 -36.32 -15.78 -22.80
CA ALA A 187 -36.82 -14.94 -23.87
C ALA A 187 -37.42 -15.81 -24.98
N GLY A 188 -38.67 -15.52 -25.35
CA GLY A 188 -39.33 -16.13 -26.50
C GLY A 188 -38.70 -15.64 -27.80
N GLU A 189 -38.01 -16.54 -28.50
CA GLU A 189 -37.76 -16.43 -29.93
C GLU A 189 -38.87 -17.17 -30.67
N GLY A 190 -39.93 -16.42 -31.00
CA GLY A 190 -40.93 -16.81 -31.99
C GLY A 190 -40.90 -15.76 -33.09
N ILE A 191 -40.14 -16.03 -34.15
CA ILE A 191 -40.24 -15.30 -35.41
C ILE A 191 -40.57 -16.34 -36.48
N GLY A 192 -41.80 -16.28 -36.99
CA GLY A 192 -42.18 -16.86 -38.27
C GLY A 192 -41.81 -15.94 -39.42
#